data_AF-A0A8X6W356-F1
#
_entry.id   AF-A0A8X6W356-F1
#
_cell.length_a   1.000
_cell.length_b   1.000
_cell.length_c   1.000
_cell.angle_alpha   90.00
_cell.angle_beta   90.00
_cell.angle_gamma   90.00
#
_symmetry.space_group_name_H-M   'P 1'
#
loop_
_entity.id
_entity.type
_entity.pdbx_description
1 polymer ?
#
loop_
_entity_poly.entity_id
_entity_poly.type
_entity_poly.pdbx_seq_one_letter_code
_entity_poly.pdbx_strand_id
1 'polypeptide(L)'
;MPRKKSNLNNASTREARRKRIKRAHQLAEQIESRNLAQRISTAEGHAQESQEQCNERLQENIIRTRAAGERDIATSNATEKSNLNNASSKGSRRKRVERAQQLPEQIETRNAAQRIRTAESRARESQEQRDERLQQNITRTRVARERNIATVRALDRQRQRISRSLTRASFVRLAFEYAPDINYSAHSKIAIGGMDKVCQYCHALKFRNEAAGMCCASGKVVLSPLPPEPLLSLLTGNSDDSKLFLRKIRKFNSCFQMTSFGATKICDRASDGRNFETTFKIQGQVYHKNRITDANA
;
A
#
# COMPACT_ATOMS: atom_id res chain seq x y z
N MET A 1 -25.04 20.45 46.18
CA MET A 1 -24.18 19.57 47.01
C MET A 1 -22.72 19.99 46.85
N PRO A 2 -22.07 20.61 47.85
CA PRO A 2 -20.71 21.08 47.70
C PRO A 2 -19.72 19.91 47.71
N ARG A 3 -18.74 19.95 46.80
CA ARG A 3 -17.65 18.96 46.70
C ARG A 3 -16.87 18.90 48.02
N LYS A 4 -16.88 17.74 48.68
CA LYS A 4 -15.99 17.44 49.81
C LYS A 4 -14.55 17.63 49.35
N LYS A 5 -13.89 18.69 49.82
CA LYS A 5 -12.42 18.84 49.76
C LYS A 5 -11.84 17.69 50.58
N SER A 6 -11.22 16.71 49.94
CA SER A 6 -10.56 15.61 50.63
C SER A 6 -9.35 16.13 51.41
N ASN A 7 -9.36 15.90 52.72
CA ASN A 7 -8.25 16.19 53.63
C ASN A 7 -7.03 15.33 53.26
N LEU A 8 -6.14 15.86 52.42
CA LEU A 8 -4.85 15.28 52.04
C LEU A 8 -3.77 15.43 53.15
N ASN A 9 -4.13 15.31 54.42
CA ASN A 9 -3.20 15.46 55.54
C ASN A 9 -3.47 14.42 56.64
N ASN A 10 -3.15 13.14 56.38
CA ASN A 10 -3.06 12.11 57.40
C ASN A 10 -1.57 11.79 57.68
N ALA A 11 -1.21 11.44 58.91
CA ALA A 11 0.17 11.15 59.34
C ALA A 11 0.87 10.10 58.45
N SER A 12 0.13 9.06 58.02
CA SER A 12 0.61 8.01 57.11
C SER A 12 1.07 8.56 55.74
N THR A 13 0.36 9.55 55.18
CA THR A 13 0.75 10.14 53.88
C THR A 13 1.97 11.06 54.01
N ARG A 14 2.12 11.75 55.16
CA ARG A 14 3.32 12.55 55.46
C ARG A 14 4.55 11.66 55.65
N GLU A 15 4.41 10.51 56.32
CA GLU A 15 5.51 9.58 56.52
C GLU A 15 5.94 8.91 55.20
N ALA A 16 4.98 8.47 54.39
CA ALA A 16 5.27 7.94 53.05
C ALA A 16 5.97 8.99 52.17
N ARG A 17 5.55 10.25 52.23
CA ARG A 17 6.20 11.36 51.51
C ARG A 17 7.63 11.61 52.01
N ARG A 18 7.85 11.62 53.33
CA ARG A 18 9.21 11.72 53.93
C ARG A 18 10.11 10.57 53.49
N LYS A 19 9.60 9.34 53.48
CA LYS A 19 10.33 8.15 52.99
C LYS A 19 10.69 8.25 51.50
N ARG A 20 9.79 8.77 50.65
CA ARG A 20 10.07 9.00 49.22
C ARG A 20 11.16 10.05 49.02
N ILE A 21 11.09 11.19 49.72
CA ILE A 21 12.10 12.25 49.62
C ILE A 21 13.46 11.72 50.08
N LYS A 22 13.52 11.03 51.22
CA LYS A 22 14.77 10.40 51.69
C LYS A 22 15.35 9.42 50.68
N ARG A 23 14.50 8.59 50.04
CA ARG A 23 14.94 7.65 48.99
C ARG A 23 15.41 8.34 47.71
N ALA A 24 14.84 9.50 47.37
CA ALA A 24 15.23 10.27 46.18
C ALA A 24 16.61 10.93 46.31
N HIS A 25 17.05 11.21 47.55
CA HIS A 25 18.37 11.78 47.83
C HIS A 25 19.44 10.74 48.18
N GLN A 26 19.17 9.45 48.02
CA GLN A 26 20.17 8.40 48.27
C GLN A 26 21.22 8.37 47.15
N LEU A 27 22.49 8.24 47.55
CA LEU A 27 23.60 7.96 46.63
C LEU A 27 23.51 6.51 46.12
N ALA A 28 24.14 6.22 44.97
CA ALA A 28 24.08 4.91 44.33
C ALA A 28 24.50 3.77 45.27
N GLU A 29 25.58 3.94 46.02
CA GLU A 29 26.07 2.95 47.00
C GLU A 29 25.08 2.68 48.13
N GLN A 30 24.33 3.71 48.57
CA GLN A 30 23.29 3.57 49.58
C GLN A 30 22.05 2.84 49.03
N ILE A 31 21.79 2.96 47.72
CA ILE A 31 20.72 2.21 47.05
C ILE A 31 21.12 0.74 46.92
N GLU A 32 22.36 0.45 46.53
CA GLU A 32 22.87 -0.91 46.38
C GLU A 32 22.91 -1.67 47.71
N SER A 33 23.47 -1.07 48.75
CA SER A 33 23.49 -1.64 50.12
C SER A 33 22.07 -1.91 50.65
N ARG A 34 21.12 -1.00 50.43
CA ARG A 34 19.71 -1.20 50.80
C ARG A 34 19.05 -2.34 50.02
N ASN A 35 19.30 -2.42 48.72
CA ASN A 35 18.76 -3.50 47.88
C ASN A 35 19.36 -4.85 48.28
N LEU A 36 20.65 -4.88 48.62
CA LEU A 36 21.33 -6.07 49.13
C LEU A 36 20.73 -6.53 50.46
N ALA A 37 20.58 -5.63 51.43
CA ALA A 37 19.94 -5.93 52.70
C ALA A 37 18.50 -6.45 52.53
N GLN A 38 17.75 -5.88 51.58
CA GLN A 38 16.41 -6.34 51.26
C GLN A 38 16.41 -7.75 50.64
N ARG A 39 17.37 -8.08 49.75
CA ARG A 39 17.51 -9.42 49.17
C ARG A 39 17.88 -10.47 50.21
N ILE A 40 18.78 -10.13 51.14
CA ILE A 40 19.19 -11.00 52.25
C ILE A 40 17.98 -11.28 53.15
N SER A 41 17.28 -10.23 53.60
CA SER A 41 16.09 -10.39 54.45
C SER A 41 14.98 -11.20 53.76
N THR A 42 14.77 -11.04 52.46
CA THR A 42 13.80 -11.87 51.72
C THR A 42 14.24 -13.32 51.61
N ALA A 43 15.54 -13.57 51.40
CA ALA A 43 16.08 -14.93 51.30
C ALA A 43 16.02 -15.66 52.65
N GLU A 44 16.31 -14.95 53.75
CA GLU A 44 16.16 -15.45 55.12
C GLU A 44 14.69 -15.76 55.43
N GLY A 45 13.77 -14.89 55.03
CA GLY A 45 12.33 -15.14 55.15
C GLY A 45 11.91 -16.42 54.40
N HIS A 46 12.37 -16.59 53.17
CA HIS A 46 12.07 -17.78 52.37
C HIS A 46 12.71 -19.07 52.93
N ALA A 47 13.86 -18.97 53.61
CA ALA A 47 14.51 -20.10 54.27
C ALA A 47 13.76 -20.55 55.54
N GLN A 48 12.98 -19.66 56.17
CA GLN A 48 12.20 -19.93 57.38
C GLN A 48 10.74 -20.30 57.10
N GLU A 49 10.29 -20.26 55.84
CA GLU A 49 8.91 -20.57 55.47
C GLU A 49 8.59 -22.06 55.63
N SER A 50 7.38 -22.35 56.10
CA SER A 50 6.85 -23.72 56.06
C SER A 50 6.46 -24.12 54.63
N GLN A 51 6.36 -25.42 54.38
CA GLN A 51 5.97 -25.96 53.07
C GLN A 51 4.61 -25.40 52.59
N GLU A 52 3.68 -25.17 53.50
CA GLU A 52 2.34 -24.64 53.23
C GLU A 52 2.40 -23.15 52.82
N GLN A 53 3.18 -22.33 53.55
CA GLN A 53 3.41 -20.93 53.20
C GLN A 53 4.12 -20.77 51.85
N CYS A 54 5.06 -21.66 51.53
CA CYS A 54 5.72 -21.69 50.23
C CYS A 54 4.72 -21.97 49.10
N ASN A 55 3.81 -22.95 49.29
CA ASN A 55 2.78 -23.31 48.32
C ASN A 55 1.76 -22.18 48.09
N GLU A 56 1.28 -21.52 49.15
CA GLU A 56 0.38 -20.36 49.04
C GLU A 56 1.02 -19.21 48.28
N ARG A 57 2.28 -18.87 48.57
CA ARG A 57 3.02 -17.84 47.85
C ARG A 57 3.20 -18.19 46.37
N LEU A 58 3.49 -19.45 46.05
CA LEU A 58 3.60 -19.90 44.66
C LEU A 58 2.26 -19.78 43.93
N GLN A 59 1.14 -20.14 44.57
CA GLN A 59 -0.19 -19.94 44.01
C GLN A 59 -0.51 -18.46 43.78
N GLU A 60 -0.22 -17.58 44.74
CA GLU A 60 -0.39 -16.15 44.56
C GLU A 60 0.46 -15.58 43.40
N ASN A 61 1.70 -16.05 43.27
CA ASN A 61 2.57 -15.65 42.16
C ASN A 61 2.03 -16.10 40.80
N ILE A 62 1.45 -17.30 40.71
CA ILE A 62 0.76 -17.81 39.51
C ILE A 62 -0.44 -16.93 39.18
N ILE A 63 -1.25 -16.54 40.17
CA ILE A 63 -2.41 -15.66 39.97
C ILE A 63 -1.96 -14.27 39.51
N ARG A 64 -0.92 -13.70 40.14
CA ARG A 64 -0.37 -12.38 39.77
C ARG A 64 0.24 -12.37 38.37
N THR A 65 0.92 -13.43 37.97
CA THR A 65 1.51 -13.56 36.62
C THR A 65 0.44 -13.78 35.55
N ARG A 66 -0.61 -14.56 35.83
CA ARG A 66 -1.78 -14.68 34.95
C ARG A 66 -2.50 -13.34 34.77
N ALA A 67 -2.78 -12.62 35.87
CA ALA A 67 -3.39 -11.29 35.81
C ALA A 67 -2.51 -10.21 35.16
N ALA A 68 -1.17 -10.39 35.15
CA ALA A 68 -0.26 -9.56 34.38
C ALA A 68 -0.32 -9.91 32.88
N GLY A 69 -0.31 -11.21 32.54
CA GLY A 69 -0.47 -11.69 31.17
C GLY A 69 -1.81 -11.29 30.55
N GLU A 70 -2.91 -11.31 31.30
CA GLU A 70 -4.23 -10.85 30.85
C GLU A 70 -4.26 -9.33 30.59
N ARG A 71 -3.55 -8.52 31.41
CA ARG A 71 -3.34 -7.09 31.14
C ARG A 71 -2.45 -6.86 29.91
N ASP A 72 -1.46 -7.70 29.69
CA ASP A 72 -0.59 -7.66 28.52
C ASP A 72 -1.34 -8.08 27.23
N ILE A 73 -2.28 -9.03 27.32
CA ILE A 73 -3.16 -9.42 26.21
C ILE A 73 -4.19 -8.32 25.91
N ALA A 74 -4.81 -7.74 26.94
CA ALA A 74 -5.74 -6.61 26.78
C ALA A 74 -5.04 -5.36 26.18
N THR A 75 -3.77 -5.12 26.54
CA THR A 75 -2.96 -4.07 25.91
C THR A 75 -2.47 -4.47 24.51
N SER A 76 -2.20 -5.74 24.22
CA SER A 76 -1.84 -6.22 22.87
C SER A 76 -2.95 -5.97 21.83
N ASN A 77 -4.22 -6.22 22.21
CA ASN A 77 -5.38 -5.98 21.35
C ASN A 77 -5.69 -4.48 21.15
N ALA A 78 -5.24 -3.62 22.06
CA ALA A 78 -5.31 -2.16 21.92
C ALA A 78 -4.09 -1.55 21.17
N THR A 79 -2.99 -2.29 21.00
CA THR A 79 -1.69 -1.78 20.51
C THR A 79 -1.35 -2.11 19.06
N GLU A 80 -2.25 -2.75 18.30
CA GLU A 80 -2.08 -2.89 16.83
C GLU A 80 -1.99 -1.53 16.10
N LYS A 81 -2.37 -0.43 16.78
CA LYS A 81 -2.21 0.96 16.29
C LYS A 81 -1.12 1.80 16.99
N SER A 82 -0.37 1.31 17.98
CA SER A 82 0.49 2.19 18.81
C SER A 82 1.91 1.67 19.16
N ASN A 83 2.41 0.62 18.52
CA ASN A 83 3.78 0.11 18.75
C ASN A 83 4.93 0.96 18.11
N LEU A 84 4.65 2.18 17.65
CA LEU A 84 5.64 3.09 17.04
C LEU A 84 6.54 3.82 18.07
N ASN A 85 6.24 3.73 19.38
CA ASN A 85 6.79 4.67 20.37
C ASN A 85 7.69 4.06 21.48
N ASN A 86 8.06 2.78 21.44
CA ASN A 86 9.02 2.22 22.41
C ASN A 86 10.47 2.70 22.11
N ALA A 87 11.26 2.99 23.14
CA ALA A 87 12.65 3.46 23.06
C ALA A 87 13.57 2.53 22.23
N SER A 88 13.37 1.21 22.32
CA SER A 88 14.09 0.20 21.51
C SER A 88 13.77 0.33 20.01
N SER A 89 12.51 0.64 19.67
CA SER A 89 12.05 0.92 18.30
C SER A 89 12.62 2.25 17.78
N LYS A 90 12.70 3.29 18.63
CA LYS A 90 13.29 4.58 18.28
C LYS A 90 14.79 4.48 17.97
N GLY A 91 15.57 3.75 18.77
CA GLY A 91 17.00 3.52 18.53
C GLY A 91 17.26 2.72 17.25
N SER A 92 16.46 1.66 17.02
CA SER A 92 16.54 0.86 15.79
C SER A 92 16.16 1.66 14.54
N ARG A 93 15.20 2.57 14.65
CA ARG A 93 14.78 3.49 13.57
C ARG A 93 15.85 4.52 13.26
N ARG A 94 16.46 5.16 14.27
CA ARG A 94 17.59 6.10 14.08
C ARG A 94 18.74 5.44 13.31
N LYS A 95 19.20 4.25 13.76
CA LYS A 95 20.23 3.48 13.05
C LYS A 95 19.84 3.07 11.63
N ARG A 96 18.54 2.92 11.33
CA ARG A 96 18.07 2.62 9.97
C ARG A 96 18.15 3.86 9.08
N VAL A 97 17.75 5.02 9.60
CA VAL A 97 17.83 6.31 8.90
C VAL A 97 19.28 6.70 8.66
N GLU A 98 20.14 6.60 9.67
CA GLU A 98 21.58 6.84 9.55
C GLU A 98 22.21 5.94 8.47
N ARG A 99 21.88 4.63 8.47
CA ARG A 99 22.37 3.69 7.44
C ARG A 99 21.85 4.00 6.03
N ALA A 100 20.66 4.57 5.90
CA ALA A 100 20.09 4.95 4.61
C ALA A 100 20.76 6.19 4.00
N GLN A 101 21.40 7.02 4.82
CA GLN A 101 22.11 8.24 4.40
C GLN A 101 23.61 7.99 4.15
N GLN A 102 24.10 6.75 4.32
CA GLN A 102 25.52 6.44 4.12
C GLN A 102 25.91 6.45 2.65
N LEU A 103 27.06 7.05 2.36
CA LEU A 103 27.71 6.96 1.05
C LEU A 103 28.26 5.55 0.81
N PRO A 104 28.44 5.11 -0.46
CA PRO A 104 28.95 3.78 -0.79
C PRO A 104 30.26 3.41 -0.06
N GLU A 105 31.20 4.35 0.03
CA GLU A 105 32.49 4.16 0.72
C GLU A 105 32.33 3.93 2.24
N GLN A 106 31.36 4.62 2.86
CA GLN A 106 31.01 4.43 4.27
C GLN A 106 30.32 3.07 4.51
N ILE A 107 29.57 2.57 3.53
CA ILE A 107 28.96 1.24 3.59
C ILE A 107 30.04 0.16 3.49
N GLU A 108 31.02 0.35 2.61
CA GLU A 108 32.10 -0.59 2.39
C GLU A 108 33.03 -0.70 3.61
N THR A 109 33.44 0.43 4.17
CA THR A 109 34.23 0.47 5.42
C THR A 109 33.48 -0.19 6.59
N ARG A 110 32.17 0.08 6.74
CA ARG A 110 31.33 -0.59 7.75
C ARG A 110 31.26 -2.10 7.55
N ASN A 111 31.08 -2.56 6.31
CA ASN A 111 31.01 -3.98 5.98
C ASN A 111 32.38 -4.65 6.18
N ALA A 112 33.48 -3.99 5.83
CA ALA A 112 34.84 -4.46 6.07
C ALA A 112 35.12 -4.63 7.57
N ALA A 113 34.81 -3.62 8.38
CA ALA A 113 34.92 -3.70 9.83
C ALA A 113 34.06 -4.83 10.42
N GLN A 114 32.87 -5.07 9.86
CA GLN A 114 32.03 -6.19 10.28
C GLN A 114 32.64 -7.55 9.93
N ARG A 115 33.26 -7.70 8.75
CA ARG A 115 33.98 -8.92 8.36
C ARG A 115 35.14 -9.22 9.31
N ILE A 116 35.94 -8.20 9.64
CA ILE A 116 37.08 -8.33 10.58
C ILE A 116 36.59 -8.78 11.95
N ARG A 117 35.63 -8.07 12.57
CA ARG A 117 35.05 -8.46 13.87
C ARG A 117 34.51 -9.89 13.88
N THR A 118 33.85 -10.30 12.79
CA THR A 118 33.29 -11.65 12.68
C THR A 118 34.40 -12.70 12.54
N ALA A 119 35.48 -12.40 11.82
CA ALA A 119 36.62 -13.28 11.67
C ALA A 119 37.38 -13.45 13.00
N GLU A 120 37.61 -12.35 13.72
CA GLU A 120 38.23 -12.37 15.06
C GLU A 120 37.40 -13.17 16.07
N SER A 121 36.07 -12.99 16.07
CA SER A 121 35.16 -13.77 16.91
C SER A 121 35.21 -15.26 16.59
N ARG A 122 35.36 -15.63 15.31
CA ARG A 122 35.49 -17.03 14.88
C ARG A 122 36.87 -17.61 15.23
N ALA A 123 37.94 -16.81 15.18
CA ALA A 123 39.28 -17.27 15.54
C ALA A 123 39.40 -17.59 17.04
N ARG A 124 38.57 -16.97 17.89
CA ARG A 124 38.51 -17.20 19.34
C ARG A 124 37.46 -18.23 19.76
N GLU A 125 36.74 -18.83 18.81
CA GLU A 125 35.65 -19.76 19.11
C GLU A 125 36.20 -21.10 19.64
N SER A 126 35.54 -21.68 20.65
CA SER A 126 35.85 -23.05 21.07
C SER A 126 35.34 -24.06 20.05
N GLN A 127 35.85 -25.29 20.13
CA GLN A 127 35.43 -26.36 19.21
C GLN A 127 33.91 -26.64 19.31
N GLU A 128 33.34 -26.65 20.51
CA GLU A 128 31.89 -26.83 20.72
C GLU A 128 31.08 -25.68 20.10
N GLN A 129 31.49 -24.43 20.31
CA GLN A 129 30.84 -23.26 19.72
C GLN A 129 30.89 -23.28 18.19
N ARG A 130 32.00 -23.77 17.62
CA ARG A 130 32.13 -23.97 16.18
C ARG A 130 31.13 -24.99 15.65
N ASP A 131 31.00 -26.12 16.32
CA ASP A 131 30.13 -27.21 15.91
C ASP A 131 28.65 -26.81 16.02
N GLU A 132 28.25 -26.13 17.09
CA GLU A 132 26.91 -25.55 17.23
C GLU A 132 26.60 -24.56 16.10
N ARG A 133 27.54 -23.65 15.79
CA ARG A 133 27.37 -22.68 14.69
C ARG A 133 27.20 -23.37 13.34
N LEU A 134 27.96 -24.44 13.09
CA LEU A 134 27.85 -25.23 11.86
C LEU A 134 26.50 -25.95 11.78
N GLN A 135 26.04 -26.59 12.86
CA GLN A 135 24.73 -27.24 12.94
C GLN A 135 23.58 -26.25 12.72
N GLN A 136 23.65 -25.07 13.32
CA GLN A 136 22.68 -24.00 13.12
C GLN A 136 22.66 -23.52 11.66
N ASN A 137 23.82 -23.35 11.03
CA ASN A 137 23.92 -22.97 9.62
C ASN A 137 23.31 -24.04 8.71
N ILE A 138 23.62 -25.32 8.92
CA ILE A 138 23.05 -26.43 8.14
C ILE A 138 21.53 -26.42 8.24
N THR A 139 21.00 -26.29 9.46
CA THR A 139 19.55 -26.26 9.71
C THR A 139 18.88 -25.07 9.03
N ARG A 140 19.47 -23.86 9.14
CA ARG A 140 18.97 -22.66 8.47
C ARG A 140 18.94 -22.79 6.96
N THR A 141 20.02 -23.32 6.37
CA THR A 141 20.11 -23.54 4.92
C THR A 141 19.09 -24.58 4.45
N ARG A 142 18.89 -25.67 5.22
CA ARG A 142 17.88 -26.70 4.92
C ARG A 142 16.47 -26.11 4.90
N VAL A 143 16.09 -25.40 5.96
CA VAL A 143 14.76 -24.77 6.07
C VAL A 143 14.54 -23.73 4.96
N ALA A 144 15.56 -22.93 4.62
CA ALA A 144 15.47 -21.97 3.53
C ALA A 144 15.25 -22.66 2.17
N ARG A 145 15.97 -23.77 1.91
CA ARG A 145 15.78 -24.57 0.70
C ARG A 145 14.39 -25.19 0.62
N GLU A 146 13.91 -25.78 1.71
CA GLU A 146 12.55 -26.36 1.78
C GLU A 146 11.47 -25.30 1.51
N ARG A 147 11.60 -24.11 2.11
CA ARG A 147 10.68 -22.99 1.84
C ARG A 147 10.71 -22.58 0.37
N ASN A 148 11.88 -22.42 -0.24
CA ASN A 148 12.01 -22.08 -1.65
C ASN A 148 11.43 -23.16 -2.57
N ILE A 149 11.62 -24.44 -2.25
CA ILE A 149 11.02 -25.54 -3.01
C ILE A 149 9.49 -25.52 -2.86
N ALA A 150 8.99 -25.28 -1.64
CA ALA A 150 7.56 -25.20 -1.38
C ALA A 150 6.90 -24.03 -2.12
N THR A 151 7.54 -22.86 -2.17
CA THR A 151 7.03 -21.70 -2.91
C THR A 151 6.98 -21.97 -4.41
N VAL A 152 8.05 -22.52 -5.00
CA VAL A 152 8.08 -22.89 -6.42
C VAL A 152 6.98 -23.92 -6.73
N ARG A 153 6.85 -24.97 -5.93
CA ARG A 153 5.79 -25.99 -6.09
C ARG A 153 4.38 -25.42 -5.92
N ALA A 154 4.20 -24.40 -5.09
CA ALA A 154 2.91 -23.73 -4.94
C ALA A 154 2.55 -22.92 -6.19
N LEU A 155 3.53 -22.17 -6.73
CA LEU A 155 3.37 -21.42 -7.97
C LEU A 155 3.09 -22.33 -9.16
N ASP A 156 3.80 -23.45 -9.29
CA ASP A 156 3.55 -24.42 -10.36
C ASP A 156 2.17 -25.06 -10.25
N ARG A 157 1.72 -25.40 -9.04
CA ARG A 157 0.35 -25.89 -8.83
C ARG A 157 -0.70 -24.84 -9.23
N GLN A 158 -0.45 -23.57 -8.92
CA GLN A 158 -1.32 -22.48 -9.34
C GLN A 158 -1.34 -22.32 -10.87
N ARG A 159 -0.18 -22.36 -11.53
CA ARG A 159 -0.08 -22.33 -13.00
C ARG A 159 -0.82 -23.49 -13.65
N GLN A 160 -0.67 -24.70 -13.12
CA GLN A 160 -1.36 -25.89 -13.62
C GLN A 160 -2.89 -25.78 -13.42
N ARG A 161 -3.35 -25.21 -12.30
CA ARG A 161 -4.79 -24.93 -12.09
C ARG A 161 -5.35 -23.96 -13.13
N ILE A 162 -4.66 -22.85 -13.39
CA ILE A 162 -5.05 -21.86 -14.41
C ILE A 162 -5.02 -22.47 -15.82
N SER A 163 -4.00 -23.28 -16.12
CA SER A 163 -3.94 -23.97 -17.41
C SER A 163 -5.09 -24.95 -17.59
N ARG A 164 -5.46 -25.69 -16.54
CA ARG A 164 -6.57 -26.66 -16.58
C ARG A 164 -7.94 -25.98 -16.65
N SER A 165 -8.12 -24.83 -16.01
CA SER A 165 -9.38 -24.07 -16.11
C SER A 165 -9.62 -23.60 -17.55
N LEU A 166 -8.57 -23.18 -18.26
CA LEU A 166 -8.64 -22.82 -19.68
C LEU A 166 -8.99 -23.99 -20.61
N THR A 167 -8.50 -25.21 -20.35
CA THR A 167 -8.81 -26.40 -21.17
C THR A 167 -10.23 -26.94 -20.93
N ARG A 168 -10.77 -26.76 -19.72
CA ARG A 168 -12.12 -27.23 -19.34
C ARG A 168 -13.22 -26.19 -19.49
N ALA A 169 -12.88 -24.92 -19.73
CA ALA A 169 -13.88 -23.88 -19.91
C ALA A 169 -14.62 -24.08 -21.25
N SER A 170 -15.93 -24.32 -21.18
CA SER A 170 -16.79 -24.16 -22.35
C SER A 170 -16.87 -22.66 -22.67
N PHE A 171 -16.48 -22.27 -23.89
CA PHE A 171 -16.56 -20.85 -24.31
C PHE A 171 -17.98 -20.34 -24.53
N VAL A 172 -18.98 -21.19 -24.35
CA VAL A 172 -20.39 -20.84 -24.46
C VAL A 172 -20.76 -19.94 -23.27
N ARG A 173 -21.13 -18.68 -23.56
CA ARG A 173 -21.56 -17.65 -22.59
C ARG A 173 -20.53 -17.13 -21.58
N LEU A 174 -19.23 -17.42 -21.73
CA LEU A 174 -18.16 -16.91 -20.85
C LEU A 174 -18.16 -15.37 -20.68
N ALA A 175 -18.63 -14.62 -21.67
CA ALA A 175 -18.75 -13.16 -21.56
C ALA A 175 -19.71 -12.71 -20.43
N PHE A 176 -20.65 -13.57 -20.02
CA PHE A 176 -21.63 -13.29 -18.96
C PHE A 176 -21.20 -13.85 -17.60
N GLU A 177 -20.20 -14.73 -17.56
CA GLU A 177 -19.76 -15.43 -16.35
C GLU A 177 -18.23 -15.28 -16.22
N TYR A 178 -17.82 -14.05 -15.92
CA TYR A 178 -16.41 -13.69 -15.81
C TYR A 178 -15.77 -14.31 -14.57
N ALA A 179 -14.69 -15.05 -14.77
CA ALA A 179 -13.89 -15.70 -13.74
C ALA A 179 -12.49 -15.06 -13.69
N PRO A 180 -12.17 -14.23 -12.69
CA PRO A 180 -10.92 -13.45 -12.64
C PRO A 180 -9.65 -14.29 -12.51
N ASP A 181 -9.77 -15.57 -12.16
CA ASP A 181 -8.67 -16.54 -12.06
C ASP A 181 -8.28 -17.16 -13.41
N ILE A 182 -9.07 -16.93 -14.47
CA ILE A 182 -8.80 -17.40 -15.82
C ILE A 182 -7.96 -16.35 -16.57
N ASN A 183 -6.82 -16.78 -17.12
CA ASN A 183 -6.02 -15.93 -17.99
C ASN A 183 -6.58 -15.94 -19.43
N TYR A 184 -7.62 -15.13 -19.67
CA TYR A 184 -8.31 -15.05 -20.95
C TYR A 184 -7.41 -14.58 -22.10
N SER A 185 -6.45 -13.68 -21.84
CA SER A 185 -5.57 -13.13 -22.88
C SER A 185 -4.57 -14.15 -23.42
N ALA A 186 -4.26 -15.20 -22.65
CA ALA A 186 -3.41 -16.29 -23.10
C ALA A 186 -4.11 -17.27 -24.06
N HIS A 187 -5.44 -17.21 -24.18
CA HIS A 187 -6.19 -18.17 -24.99
C HIS A 187 -6.27 -17.74 -26.46
N SER A 188 -5.88 -18.63 -27.38
CA SER A 188 -5.77 -18.34 -28.82
C SER A 188 -7.09 -17.92 -29.48
N LYS A 189 -8.25 -18.38 -28.98
CA LYS A 189 -9.57 -17.98 -29.51
C LYS A 189 -10.05 -16.61 -29.01
N ILE A 190 -9.47 -16.09 -27.92
CA ILE A 190 -9.78 -14.78 -27.36
C ILE A 190 -8.76 -13.73 -27.83
N ALA A 191 -7.55 -14.16 -28.17
CA ALA A 191 -6.53 -13.31 -28.75
C ALA A 191 -6.99 -12.77 -30.13
N ILE A 192 -7.50 -11.54 -30.15
CA ILE A 192 -7.94 -10.82 -31.36
C ILE A 192 -6.74 -10.54 -32.30
N GLY A 193 -5.53 -10.47 -31.74
CA GLY A 193 -4.29 -10.22 -32.48
C GLY A 193 -4.04 -8.74 -32.73
N GLY A 194 -3.05 -8.45 -33.58
CA GLY A 194 -2.72 -7.09 -34.00
C GLY A 194 -3.66 -6.57 -35.09
N MET A 195 -3.78 -5.25 -35.19
CA MET A 195 -4.52 -4.57 -36.25
C MET A 195 -3.59 -4.37 -37.46
N ASP A 196 -3.23 -5.48 -38.11
CA ASP A 196 -2.18 -5.56 -39.14
C ASP A 196 -2.72 -5.65 -40.58
N LYS A 197 -4.03 -5.81 -40.77
CA LYS A 197 -4.63 -5.95 -42.10
C LYS A 197 -5.06 -4.61 -42.66
N VAL A 198 -4.53 -4.22 -43.81
CA VAL A 198 -4.90 -2.96 -44.47
C VAL A 198 -6.12 -3.19 -45.38
N CYS A 199 -7.13 -2.33 -45.29
CA CYS A 199 -8.27 -2.32 -46.21
C CYS A 199 -7.84 -1.90 -47.63
N GLN A 200 -8.30 -2.61 -48.65
CA GLN A 200 -8.00 -2.25 -50.04
C GLN A 200 -8.66 -0.96 -50.52
N TYR A 201 -9.82 -0.59 -49.95
CA TYR A 201 -10.61 0.56 -50.40
C TYR A 201 -10.29 1.86 -49.66
N CYS A 202 -10.18 1.79 -48.33
CA CYS A 202 -9.99 2.98 -47.48
C CYS A 202 -8.67 2.99 -46.71
N HIS A 203 -7.80 2.00 -46.91
CA HIS A 203 -6.52 1.85 -46.22
C HIS A 203 -6.57 1.79 -44.68
N ALA A 204 -7.76 1.66 -44.09
CA ALA A 204 -7.92 1.47 -42.65
C ALA A 204 -7.27 0.15 -42.20
N LEU A 205 -6.63 0.17 -41.03
CA LEU A 205 -6.12 -1.02 -40.37
C LEU A 205 -7.28 -1.82 -39.75
N LYS A 206 -7.24 -3.14 -39.89
CA LYS A 206 -8.27 -4.11 -39.49
C LYS A 206 -7.66 -5.24 -38.69
N PHE A 207 -8.50 -5.89 -37.90
CA PHE A 207 -8.16 -7.18 -37.30
C PHE A 207 -8.35 -8.32 -38.30
N ARG A 208 -7.62 -9.43 -38.10
CA ARG A 208 -7.63 -10.58 -39.03
C ARG A 208 -9.01 -11.20 -39.24
N ASN A 209 -9.84 -11.24 -38.21
CA ASN A 209 -11.16 -11.87 -38.23
C ASN A 209 -12.29 -10.83 -38.36
N GLU A 210 -11.97 -9.59 -38.69
CA GLU A 210 -12.97 -8.53 -38.87
C GLU A 210 -13.68 -8.67 -40.23
N ALA A 211 -15.00 -8.46 -40.25
CA ALA A 211 -15.77 -8.57 -41.48
C ALA A 211 -15.34 -7.49 -42.50
N ALA A 212 -15.29 -7.87 -43.79
CA ALA A 212 -14.76 -7.01 -44.86
C ALA A 212 -15.41 -5.62 -44.93
N GLY A 213 -16.69 -5.52 -44.53
CA GLY A 213 -17.49 -4.30 -44.54
C GLY A 213 -17.38 -3.38 -43.33
N MET A 214 -16.68 -3.75 -42.24
CA MET A 214 -16.70 -2.96 -41.00
C MET A 214 -16.13 -1.54 -41.13
N CYS A 215 -15.16 -1.32 -42.02
CA CYS A 215 -14.49 -0.03 -42.16
C CYS A 215 -15.11 0.92 -43.20
N CYS A 216 -15.66 0.40 -44.30
CA CYS A 216 -16.13 1.21 -45.43
C CYS A 216 -17.27 0.54 -46.23
N ALA A 217 -17.94 -0.44 -45.62
CA ALA A 217 -18.98 -1.25 -46.28
C ALA A 217 -18.51 -1.82 -47.65
N SER A 218 -17.28 -2.33 -47.68
CA SER A 218 -16.65 -2.87 -48.90
C SER A 218 -16.50 -1.85 -50.03
N GLY A 219 -16.14 -0.61 -49.69
CA GLY A 219 -15.87 0.46 -50.67
C GLY A 219 -17.08 1.34 -51.00
N LYS A 220 -18.25 1.07 -50.41
CA LYS A 220 -19.47 1.87 -50.62
C LYS A 220 -19.42 3.21 -49.89
N VAL A 221 -18.69 3.29 -48.78
CA VAL A 221 -18.52 4.53 -48.02
C VAL A 221 -17.19 5.17 -48.38
N VAL A 222 -17.27 6.34 -49.00
CA VAL A 222 -16.12 7.22 -49.22
C VAL A 222 -15.97 8.11 -47.99
N LEU A 223 -14.86 7.95 -47.27
CA LEU A 223 -14.57 8.80 -46.12
C LEU A 223 -14.12 10.17 -46.61
N SER A 224 -14.67 11.23 -46.02
CA SER A 224 -14.21 12.59 -46.27
C SER A 224 -12.73 12.75 -45.90
N PRO A 225 -12.00 13.63 -46.59
CA PRO A 225 -10.61 13.93 -46.25
C PRO A 225 -10.49 14.40 -44.80
N LEU A 226 -9.30 14.20 -44.23
CA LEU A 226 -8.99 14.56 -42.86
C LEU A 226 -9.31 16.06 -42.59
N PRO A 227 -9.67 16.40 -41.35
CA PRO A 227 -10.08 17.75 -40.99
C PRO A 227 -8.99 18.79 -41.36
N PRO A 228 -9.37 20.02 -41.70
CA PRO A 228 -8.41 21.08 -42.04
C PRO A 228 -7.55 21.49 -40.83
N GLU A 229 -6.41 22.12 -41.10
CA GLU A 229 -5.59 22.73 -40.04
C GLU A 229 -6.38 23.80 -39.28
N PRO A 230 -6.19 23.94 -37.95
CA PRO A 230 -5.13 23.35 -37.12
C PRO A 230 -5.47 21.96 -36.51
N LEU A 231 -6.64 21.38 -36.83
CA LEU A 231 -7.06 20.13 -36.19
C LEU A 231 -6.21 18.93 -36.62
N LEU A 232 -5.75 18.93 -37.88
CA LEU A 232 -4.91 17.87 -38.40
C LEU A 232 -3.60 17.74 -37.62
N SER A 233 -2.87 18.84 -37.46
CA SER A 233 -1.61 18.85 -36.69
C SER A 233 -1.80 18.38 -35.24
N LEU A 234 -2.91 18.74 -34.60
CA LEU A 234 -3.26 18.26 -33.25
C LEU A 234 -3.54 16.75 -33.17
N LEU A 235 -3.95 16.11 -34.26
CA LEU A 235 -4.23 14.67 -34.30
C LEU A 235 -3.02 13.80 -34.67
N THR A 236 -1.91 14.39 -35.13
CA THR A 236 -0.74 13.64 -35.62
C THR A 236 0.17 13.04 -34.54
N GLY A 237 0.18 13.60 -33.33
CA GLY A 237 1.05 13.20 -32.22
C GLY A 237 2.49 13.74 -32.27
N ASN A 238 2.81 14.57 -33.26
CA ASN A 238 4.19 14.98 -33.55
C ASN A 238 4.69 16.14 -32.66
N SER A 239 3.81 17.08 -32.31
CA SER A 239 4.13 18.21 -31.42
C SER A 239 3.74 17.94 -29.97
N ASP A 240 4.32 18.69 -29.03
CA ASP A 240 3.95 18.58 -27.62
C ASP A 240 2.49 19.00 -27.37
N ASP A 241 1.99 19.98 -28.13
CA ASP A 241 0.59 20.37 -28.13
C ASP A 241 -0.32 19.24 -28.62
N SER A 242 0.08 18.53 -29.68
CA SER A 242 -0.65 17.37 -30.17
C SER A 242 -0.68 16.22 -29.16
N LYS A 243 0.45 15.93 -28.50
CA LYS A 243 0.49 14.93 -27.41
C LYS A 243 -0.38 15.34 -26.23
N LEU A 244 -0.36 16.62 -25.86
CA LEU A 244 -1.20 17.16 -24.79
C LEU A 244 -2.69 17.05 -25.16
N PHE A 245 -3.02 17.40 -26.40
CA PHE A 245 -4.35 17.31 -26.96
C PHE A 245 -4.87 15.87 -26.93
N LEU A 246 -4.14 14.91 -27.51
CA LEU A 246 -4.52 13.48 -27.50
C LEU A 246 -4.67 12.93 -26.09
N ARG A 247 -3.74 13.27 -25.18
CA ARG A 247 -3.82 12.83 -23.77
C ARG A 247 -5.04 13.39 -23.04
N LYS A 248 -5.46 14.62 -23.36
CA LYS A 248 -6.57 15.31 -22.70
C LYS A 248 -7.81 15.46 -23.59
N ILE A 249 -7.92 14.69 -24.68
CA ILE A 249 -8.94 14.91 -25.73
C ILE A 249 -10.37 14.90 -25.17
N ARG A 250 -10.66 14.03 -24.20
CA ARG A 250 -11.95 14.00 -23.50
C ARG A 250 -12.27 15.33 -22.79
N LYS A 251 -11.28 15.97 -22.16
CA LYS A 251 -11.47 17.26 -21.48
C LYS A 251 -11.75 18.37 -22.48
N PHE A 252 -10.99 18.42 -23.58
CA PHE A 252 -11.23 19.38 -24.66
C PHE A 252 -12.62 19.19 -25.26
N ASN A 253 -13.03 17.97 -25.59
CA ASN A 253 -14.36 17.67 -26.09
C ASN A 253 -15.47 18.04 -25.09
N SER A 254 -15.24 17.83 -23.79
CA SER A 254 -16.18 18.25 -22.74
C SER A 254 -16.32 19.78 -22.63
N CYS A 255 -15.31 20.57 -22.96
CA CYS A 255 -15.44 22.04 -23.00
C CYS A 255 -16.45 22.49 -24.06
N PHE A 256 -16.60 21.73 -25.16
CA PHE A 256 -17.61 21.99 -26.20
C PHE A 256 -19.02 21.47 -25.84
N GLN A 257 -19.20 20.83 -24.66
CA GLN A 257 -20.53 20.37 -24.22
C GLN A 257 -21.38 21.51 -23.62
N MET A 258 -20.78 22.60 -23.16
CA MET A 258 -21.48 23.73 -22.51
C MET A 258 -21.66 24.96 -23.42
N THR A 259 -21.27 24.88 -24.68
CA THR A 259 -21.36 26.01 -25.61
C THR A 259 -22.80 26.21 -26.08
N SER A 260 -23.35 27.41 -25.86
CA SER A 260 -24.64 27.81 -26.40
C SER A 260 -24.59 27.89 -27.92
N PHE A 261 -25.72 27.58 -28.57
CA PHE A 261 -25.87 27.73 -30.01
C PHE A 261 -26.00 29.21 -30.38
N GLY A 262 -25.08 29.71 -31.20
CA GLY A 262 -25.23 31.02 -31.83
C GLY A 262 -26.02 30.90 -33.12
N ALA A 263 -27.17 31.57 -33.23
CA ALA A 263 -27.92 31.68 -34.48
C ALA A 263 -27.67 33.06 -35.11
N THR A 264 -27.28 33.10 -36.40
CA THR A 264 -27.06 34.36 -37.12
C THR A 264 -28.36 34.98 -37.62
N LYS A 265 -29.39 34.16 -37.86
CA LYS A 265 -30.72 34.59 -38.29
C LYS A 265 -31.75 33.91 -37.40
N ILE A 266 -32.43 34.71 -36.59
CA ILE A 266 -33.62 34.28 -35.87
C ILE A 266 -34.80 34.70 -36.76
N CYS A 267 -35.43 33.72 -37.41
CA CYS A 267 -36.60 33.99 -38.23
C CYS A 267 -37.83 33.96 -37.33
N ASP A 268 -38.26 35.11 -36.83
CA ASP A 268 -39.54 35.23 -36.17
C ASP A 268 -40.64 35.11 -37.23
N ARG A 269 -41.33 33.97 -37.30
CA ARG A 269 -42.52 33.78 -38.14
C ARG A 269 -43.76 34.49 -37.58
N ALA A 270 -43.57 35.55 -36.80
CA ALA A 270 -44.61 36.25 -36.05
C ALA A 270 -45.54 37.12 -36.91
N SER A 271 -45.39 37.15 -38.24
CA SER A 271 -46.24 37.95 -39.14
C SER A 271 -47.65 37.37 -39.33
N ASP A 272 -47.90 36.09 -39.01
CA ASP A 272 -49.13 35.39 -39.42
C ASP A 272 -50.13 35.15 -38.28
N GLY A 273 -50.00 35.86 -37.15
CA GLY A 273 -51.02 35.92 -36.09
C GLY A 273 -51.27 34.63 -35.30
N ARG A 274 -50.56 33.53 -35.59
CA ARG A 274 -50.64 32.26 -34.83
C ARG A 274 -49.54 32.19 -33.77
N ASN A 275 -49.79 32.83 -32.63
CA ASN A 275 -48.85 32.98 -31.51
C ASN A 275 -48.78 31.75 -30.59
N PHE A 276 -48.46 30.55 -31.10
CA PHE A 276 -48.35 29.35 -30.24
C PHE A 276 -47.23 28.35 -30.59
N GLU A 277 -46.13 28.77 -31.19
CA GLU A 277 -45.02 27.84 -31.41
C GLU A 277 -44.07 27.82 -30.19
N THR A 278 -44.14 26.78 -29.35
CA THR A 278 -43.23 26.57 -28.20
C THR A 278 -41.84 26.06 -28.63
N THR A 279 -41.58 25.97 -29.93
CA THR A 279 -40.37 25.37 -30.51
C THR A 279 -39.70 26.34 -31.49
N PHE A 280 -38.45 26.69 -31.24
CA PHE A 280 -37.62 27.44 -32.18
C PHE A 280 -37.03 26.49 -33.24
N LYS A 281 -37.03 26.91 -34.53
CA LYS A 281 -36.45 26.14 -35.64
C LYS A 281 -35.15 26.81 -36.10
N ILE A 282 -34.01 26.12 -35.91
CA ILE A 282 -32.71 26.55 -36.41
C ILE A 282 -32.48 25.90 -37.78
N GLN A 283 -32.20 26.70 -38.81
CA GLN A 283 -31.86 26.23 -40.16
C GLN A 283 -30.48 26.74 -40.57
N GLY A 284 -29.63 25.84 -41.07
CA GLY A 284 -28.25 26.14 -41.49
C GLY A 284 -27.19 25.42 -40.66
N GLN A 285 -25.92 25.74 -40.92
CA GLN A 285 -24.79 25.22 -40.15
C GLN A 285 -24.70 25.93 -38.80
N VAL A 286 -24.53 25.14 -37.75
CA VAL A 286 -24.49 25.61 -36.37
C VAL A 286 -23.04 25.66 -35.90
N TYR A 287 -22.60 26.84 -35.46
CA TYR A 287 -21.22 27.08 -35.02
C TYR A 287 -21.18 27.44 -33.54
N HIS A 288 -20.13 26.99 -32.85
CA HIS A 288 -19.83 27.44 -31.49
C HIS A 288 -19.15 28.81 -31.55
N LYS A 289 -19.75 29.83 -30.93
CA LYS A 289 -19.13 31.15 -30.82
C LYS A 289 -18.40 31.25 -29.48
N ASN A 290 -17.14 30.86 -29.45
CA ASN A 290 -16.30 31.10 -28.29
C ASN A 290 -15.96 32.59 -28.24
N ARG A 291 -16.61 33.33 -27.33
CA ARG A 291 -16.19 34.69 -26.98
C ARG A 291 -14.93 34.57 -26.14
N ILE A 292 -13.78 34.44 -26.79
CA ILE A 292 -12.50 34.70 -26.14
C ILE A 292 -12.53 36.19 -25.83
N THR A 293 -12.75 36.55 -24.57
CA THR A 293 -12.41 37.90 -24.13
C THR A 293 -10.89 37.96 -24.22
N ASP A 294 -10.39 38.63 -25.25
CA ASP A 294 -9.00 39.05 -25.29
C ASP A 294 -8.77 39.96 -24.07
N ALA A 295 -8.30 39.36 -22.97
CA ALA A 295 -7.64 40.10 -21.92
C ALA A 295 -6.26 40.45 -22.47
N ASN A 296 -6.20 41.48 -23.32
CA ASN A 296 -5.06 42.35 -23.59
C ASN A 296 -5.39 43.32 -24.75
N ALA A 297 -5.92 44.48 -24.39
CA ALA A 297 -5.66 45.78 -25.03
C ALA A 297 -5.99 46.88 -24.02
#